data_AF-A0A5J6Z8Q2-F1
#
_entry.id   AF-A0A5J6Z8Q2-F1
#
_cell.length_a   1.000
_cell.length_b   1.000
_cell.length_c   1.000
_cell.angle_alpha   90.00
_cell.angle_beta   90.00
_cell.angle_gamma   90.00
#
_symmetry.space_group_name_H-M   'P 1'
#
loop_
_entity.id
_entity.type
_entity.pdbx_description
1 polymer ?
#
loop_
_entity_poly.entity_id
_entity_poly.type
_entity_poly.pdbx_seq_one_letter_code
_entity_poly.pdbx_strand_id
1 'polypeptide(L)'
;MAKSLENKHIDHGVASVGGYTSIAIAIFSAISLAGVVWALFGSVRDNPSAILAACLFGALGLAFSLLGVRWKVSGEYLKVSQWGIPKKMKISEISEFRAETGLRWKQGVGIRWVGPGEWAMVCGTDEVVTIVHHGKKFMFSTDDASAVQRAISEADQ
;
A
#
# COMPACT_ATOMS: atom_id res chain seq x y z
N MET A 1 -4.04 -5.43 -39.69
CA MET A 1 -4.85 -4.25 -39.30
C MET A 1 -5.04 -4.30 -37.80
N ALA A 2 -4.52 -3.28 -37.12
CA ALA A 2 -4.39 -3.18 -35.68
C ALA A 2 -5.74 -3.34 -34.97
N LYS A 3 -5.91 -4.42 -34.22
CA LYS A 3 -6.81 -4.39 -33.07
C LYS A 3 -6.05 -3.59 -32.01
N SER A 4 -6.44 -2.33 -31.84
CA SER A 4 -6.15 -1.60 -30.61
C SER A 4 -6.75 -2.44 -29.48
N LEU A 5 -5.92 -3.32 -28.90
CA LEU A 5 -6.13 -3.83 -27.56
C LEU A 5 -6.07 -2.59 -26.69
N GLU A 6 -7.26 -2.04 -26.49
CA GLU A 6 -7.59 -1.10 -25.45
C GLU A 6 -6.91 -1.63 -24.20
N ASN A 7 -5.79 -0.99 -23.83
CA ASN A 7 -5.05 -1.26 -22.62
C ASN A 7 -6.03 -1.06 -21.48
N LYS A 8 -6.75 -2.12 -21.11
CA LYS A 8 -7.31 -2.29 -19.78
C LYS A 8 -6.11 -2.54 -18.88
N HIS A 9 -5.38 -1.45 -18.68
CA HIS A 9 -4.48 -1.23 -17.59
C HIS A 9 -5.25 -1.64 -16.33
N ILE A 10 -5.02 -2.86 -15.82
CA ILE A 10 -5.42 -3.21 -14.46
C ILE A 10 -4.45 -2.45 -13.58
N ASP A 11 -4.76 -1.17 -13.40
CA ASP A 11 -3.71 -0.16 -13.25
C ASP A 11 -3.34 0.10 -11.80
N HIS A 12 -4.15 -0.39 -10.85
CA HIS A 12 -3.99 -0.10 -9.43
C HIS A 12 -4.65 -1.19 -8.57
N GLY A 13 -3.90 -1.77 -7.65
CA GLY A 13 -4.45 -2.46 -6.48
C GLY A 13 -3.98 -1.75 -5.22
N VAL A 14 -4.91 -1.30 -4.38
CA VAL A 14 -4.55 -0.90 -3.01
C VAL A 14 -4.44 -2.20 -2.23
N ALA A 15 -3.23 -2.65 -1.93
CA ALA A 15 -3.03 -3.65 -0.89
C ALA A 15 -3.15 -2.94 0.46
N SER A 16 -4.38 -2.74 0.92
CA SER A 16 -4.56 -2.02 2.16
C SER A 16 -3.95 -2.81 3.33
N VAL A 17 -3.65 -2.09 4.40
CA VAL A 17 -3.51 -2.70 5.74
C VAL A 17 -4.92 -3.09 6.28
N GLY A 18 -5.88 -3.38 5.39
CA GLY A 18 -7.32 -3.55 5.62
C GLY A 18 -8.14 -2.29 5.33
N GLY A 19 -9.41 -2.45 4.94
CA GLY A 19 -10.33 -1.33 4.63
C GLY A 19 -10.44 -0.28 5.74
N TYR A 20 -10.17 -0.66 7.00
CA TYR A 20 -10.14 0.22 8.15
C TYR A 20 -9.06 1.31 8.08
N THR A 21 -7.89 1.04 7.48
CA THR A 21 -6.82 2.05 7.35
C THR A 21 -7.24 3.14 6.38
N SER A 22 -7.88 2.80 5.26
CA SER A 22 -8.42 3.76 4.29
C SER A 22 -9.52 4.63 4.91
N ILE A 23 -10.41 4.03 5.70
CA ILE A 23 -11.45 4.75 6.44
C ILE A 23 -10.82 5.72 7.47
N ALA A 24 -9.83 5.26 8.23
CA ALA A 24 -9.12 6.10 9.20
C ALA A 24 -8.43 7.30 8.54
N ILE A 25 -7.76 7.10 7.40
CA ILE A 25 -7.14 8.18 6.61
C ILE A 25 -8.21 9.20 6.19
N ALA A 26 -9.35 8.76 5.67
CA ALA A 26 -10.43 9.65 5.22
C ALA A 26 -10.99 10.48 6.38
N ILE A 27 -11.27 9.84 7.53
CA ILE A 27 -11.79 10.52 8.72
C ILE A 27 -10.79 11.55 9.25
N PHE A 28 -9.53 11.16 9.47
CA PHE A 28 -8.53 12.07 10.02
C PHE A 28 -8.20 13.23 9.07
N SER A 29 -8.21 12.98 7.75
CA SER A 29 -8.04 14.04 6.75
C SER A 29 -9.22 15.02 6.76
N ALA A 30 -10.45 14.53 6.91
CA ALA A 30 -11.64 15.38 7.00
C ALA A 30 -11.63 16.24 8.26
N ILE A 31 -11.26 15.68 9.42
CA ILE A 31 -11.13 16.43 10.67
C ILE A 31 -10.01 17.47 10.57
N SER A 32 -8.87 17.09 9.97
CA SER A 32 -7.76 18.03 9.74
C SER A 32 -8.20 19.21 8.89
N LEU A 33 -8.91 18.95 7.78
CA LEU A 33 -9.44 19.98 6.89
C LEU A 33 -10.47 20.87 7.60
N ALA A 34 -11.36 20.30 8.41
CA ALA A 34 -12.30 21.06 9.22
C ALA A 34 -11.56 21.97 10.23
N GLY A 35 -10.46 21.49 10.82
CA GLY A 35 -9.57 22.29 11.66
C GLY A 35 -8.93 23.46 10.92
N VAL A 36 -8.48 23.24 9.67
CA VAL A 36 -7.94 24.32 8.81
C VAL A 36 -9.00 25.36 8.49
N VAL A 37 -10.21 24.94 8.08
CA VAL A 37 -11.32 25.85 7.81
C VAL A 37 -11.69 26.64 9.06
N TRP A 38 -11.73 25.98 10.22
CA TRP A 38 -11.99 26.65 11.49
C TRP A 38 -10.88 27.66 11.86
N ALA A 39 -9.61 27.36 11.58
CA ALA A 39 -8.51 28.30 11.82
C ALA A 39 -8.54 29.52 10.87
N LEU A 40 -9.09 29.36 9.66
CA LEU A 40 -9.17 30.43 8.66
C LEU A 40 -10.37 31.37 8.88
N PHE A 41 -11.50 30.85 9.37
CA PHE A 41 -12.76 31.60 9.50
C PHE A 41 -13.25 31.75 10.95
N GLY A 42 -12.54 31.16 11.92
CA GLY A 42 -12.86 31.25 13.33
C GLY A 42 -12.44 32.57 13.98
N SER A 43 -12.84 32.74 15.25
CA SER A 43 -12.40 33.89 16.03
C SER A 43 -10.93 33.74 16.45
N VAL A 44 -10.22 34.87 16.66
CA VAL A 44 -8.79 34.87 17.06
C VAL A 44 -8.54 34.05 18.34
N ARG A 45 -9.56 33.94 19.21
CA ARG A 45 -9.49 33.17 20.45
C ARG A 45 -9.46 31.65 20.22
N ASP A 46 -10.03 31.19 19.10
CA ASP A 46 -10.17 29.77 18.76
C ASP A 46 -9.03 29.25 17.87
N ASN A 47 -8.20 30.16 17.32
CA ASN A 47 -7.11 29.83 16.40
C ASN A 47 -6.14 28.77 16.95
N PRO A 48 -5.65 28.83 18.21
CA PRO A 48 -4.70 27.85 18.72
C PRO A 48 -5.27 26.42 18.74
N SER A 49 -6.52 26.26 19.16
CA SER A 49 -7.21 24.96 19.18
C SER A 49 -7.47 24.42 17.79
N ALA A 50 -7.86 25.29 16.85
CA ALA A 50 -8.11 24.90 15.47
C ALA A 50 -6.83 24.43 14.76
N ILE A 51 -5.72 25.16 14.96
CA ILE A 51 -4.39 24.78 14.44
C ILE A 51 -3.92 23.46 15.04
N LEU A 52 -4.09 23.26 16.36
CA LEU A 52 -3.72 22.01 17.01
C LEU A 52 -4.50 20.82 16.45
N ALA A 53 -5.81 20.96 16.28
CA ALA A 53 -6.65 19.92 15.68
C ALA A 53 -6.20 19.62 14.23
N ALA A 54 -5.99 20.66 13.42
CA ALA A 54 -5.51 20.49 12.05
C ALA A 54 -4.20 19.70 11.97
N CYS A 55 -3.21 20.08 12.79
CA CYS A 55 -1.89 19.44 12.83
C CYS A 55 -1.95 18.00 13.37
N LEU A 56 -2.65 17.76 14.48
CA LEU A 56 -2.72 16.44 15.11
C LEU A 56 -3.40 15.42 14.19
N PHE A 57 -4.59 15.76 13.69
CA PHE A 57 -5.34 14.86 12.83
C PHE A 57 -4.70 14.75 11.44
N GLY A 58 -4.05 15.80 10.94
CA GLY A 58 -3.26 15.74 9.71
C GLY A 58 -2.07 14.78 9.84
N ALA A 59 -1.32 14.86 10.95
CA ALA A 59 -0.21 13.96 11.23
C ALA A 59 -0.66 12.50 11.40
N LEU A 60 -1.78 12.27 12.09
CA LEU A 60 -2.37 10.93 12.21
C LEU A 60 -2.80 10.39 10.85
N GLY A 61 -3.52 11.17 10.04
CA GLY A 61 -3.91 10.77 8.69
C GLY A 61 -2.71 10.42 7.81
N LEU A 62 -1.64 11.20 7.88
CA LEU A 62 -0.39 10.92 7.19
C LEU A 62 0.26 9.63 7.69
N ALA A 63 0.33 9.42 9.02
CA ALA A 63 0.89 8.21 9.60
C ALA A 63 0.15 6.95 9.10
N PHE A 64 -1.19 6.95 9.13
CA PHE A 64 -1.99 5.85 8.60
C PHE A 64 -1.81 5.67 7.08
N SER A 65 -1.66 6.75 6.32
CA SER A 65 -1.36 6.67 4.88
C SER A 65 0.00 6.02 4.60
N LEU A 66 1.00 6.23 5.46
CA LEU A 66 2.32 5.63 5.28
C LEU A 66 2.30 4.14 5.59
N LEU A 67 1.50 3.69 6.56
CA LEU A 67 1.39 2.27 6.91
C LEU A 67 0.85 1.41 5.75
N GLY A 68 0.07 2.00 4.84
CA GLY A 68 -0.48 1.34 3.65
C GLY A 68 0.58 0.72 2.74
N VAL A 69 0.36 -0.52 2.31
CA VAL A 69 1.07 -1.09 1.15
C VAL A 69 0.30 -0.66 -0.11
N ARG A 70 1.01 -0.37 -1.19
CA ARG A 70 0.39 -0.07 -2.49
C ARG A 70 1.13 -0.86 -3.53
N TRP A 71 0.41 -1.51 -4.43
CA TRP A 71 1.06 -2.15 -5.57
C TRP A 71 0.41 -1.69 -6.87
N LYS A 72 1.23 -1.65 -7.91
CA LYS A 72 0.80 -1.35 -9.27
C LYS A 72 1.68 -2.13 -10.22
N VAL A 73 1.07 -2.74 -11.23
CA VAL A 73 1.79 -3.20 -12.42
C VAL A 73 1.82 -2.04 -13.42
N SER A 74 3.00 -1.71 -13.92
CA SER A 74 3.23 -0.60 -14.85
C SER A 74 4.17 -1.05 -15.95
N GLY A 75 3.61 -1.54 -17.06
CA GLY A 75 4.37 -2.22 -18.10
C GLY A 75 5.06 -3.45 -17.54
N GLU A 76 6.36 -3.63 -17.84
CA GLU A 76 7.18 -4.78 -17.39
C GLU A 76 7.53 -4.77 -15.89
N TYR A 77 7.02 -3.83 -15.10
CA TYR A 77 7.41 -3.64 -13.71
C TYR A 77 6.25 -3.80 -12.74
N LEU A 78 6.46 -4.61 -11.71
CA LEU A 78 5.68 -4.58 -10.48
C LEU A 78 6.30 -3.55 -9.52
N LYS A 79 5.54 -2.49 -9.22
CA LYS A 79 5.92 -1.47 -8.23
C LYS A 79 5.13 -1.72 -6.95
N VAL A 80 5.82 -2.07 -5.87
CA VAL A 80 5.25 -2.17 -4.51
C VAL A 80 5.81 -1.03 -3.68
N SER A 81 4.95 -0.25 -3.01
CA SER A 81 5.35 0.90 -2.21
C SER A 81 4.81 0.76 -0.79
N GLN A 82 5.65 1.06 0.19
CA GLN A 82 5.26 1.08 1.60
C GLN A 82 6.05 2.15 2.33
N TRP A 83 5.43 2.84 3.29
CA TRP A 83 6.02 4.02 3.93
C TRP A 83 6.48 5.09 2.92
N GLY A 84 5.83 5.14 1.75
CA GLY A 84 6.24 6.01 0.64
C GLY A 84 7.50 5.57 -0.10
N ILE A 85 8.15 4.46 0.30
CA ILE A 85 9.36 3.93 -0.35
C ILE A 85 8.94 2.93 -1.43
N PRO A 86 9.16 3.23 -2.73
CA PRO A 86 8.81 2.33 -3.81
C PRO A 86 9.92 1.31 -4.09
N LYS A 87 9.56 0.03 -4.16
CA LYS A 87 10.34 -1.04 -4.75
C LYS A 87 9.79 -1.39 -6.13
N LYS A 88 10.63 -1.32 -7.15
CA LYS A 88 10.32 -1.81 -8.50
C LYS A 88 10.97 -3.18 -8.68
N MET A 89 10.22 -4.12 -9.22
CA MET A 89 10.64 -5.48 -9.57
C MET A 89 10.27 -5.71 -11.03
N LYS A 90 11.21 -6.18 -11.85
CA LYS A 90 10.92 -6.51 -13.24
C LYS A 90 10.19 -7.84 -13.27
N ILE A 91 9.08 -7.92 -13.99
CA ILE A 91 8.20 -9.10 -13.98
C ILE A 91 8.93 -10.32 -14.55
N SER A 92 9.68 -10.14 -15.64
CA SER A 92 10.50 -11.20 -16.24
C SER A 92 11.59 -11.77 -15.31
N GLU A 93 11.92 -11.08 -14.21
CA GLU A 93 12.93 -11.49 -13.23
C GLU A 93 12.30 -12.14 -11.98
N ILE A 94 10.97 -12.25 -11.96
CA ILE A 94 10.22 -12.97 -10.92
C ILE A 94 10.29 -14.47 -11.24
N SER A 95 11.02 -15.22 -10.42
CA SER A 95 11.17 -16.66 -10.61
C SER A 95 10.08 -17.48 -9.91
N GLU A 96 9.40 -16.90 -8.91
CA GLU A 96 8.37 -17.59 -8.14
C GLU A 96 7.36 -16.59 -7.56
N PHE A 97 6.08 -16.98 -7.59
CA PHE A 97 4.97 -16.27 -6.94
C PHE A 97 4.19 -17.25 -6.07
N ARG A 98 3.89 -16.87 -4.82
CA ARG A 98 2.99 -17.61 -3.92
C ARG A 98 2.04 -16.67 -3.21
N ALA A 99 0.78 -17.09 -3.11
CA ALA A 99 -0.22 -16.48 -2.24
C ALA A 99 -0.46 -17.42 -1.06
N GLU A 100 -0.27 -16.92 0.16
CA GLU A 100 -0.50 -17.67 1.40
C GLU A 100 -1.68 -17.05 2.14
N THR A 101 -2.73 -17.83 2.43
CA THR A 101 -3.93 -17.36 3.14
C THR A 101 -3.95 -17.82 4.60
N GLY A 102 -4.67 -17.11 5.47
CA GLY A 102 -4.93 -17.51 6.86
C GLY A 102 -3.73 -17.36 7.81
N LEU A 103 -2.73 -16.58 7.44
CA LEU A 103 -1.52 -16.36 8.24
C LEU A 103 -1.78 -15.34 9.36
N ARG A 104 -2.18 -15.83 10.54
CA ARG A 104 -2.47 -14.99 11.71
C ARG A 104 -1.26 -14.31 12.35
N TRP A 105 -0.06 -14.83 12.13
CA TRP A 105 1.16 -14.45 12.88
C TRP A 105 2.24 -13.76 12.05
N LYS A 106 2.07 -13.68 10.72
CA LYS A 106 2.88 -12.79 9.88
C LYS A 106 2.25 -11.40 9.91
N GLN A 107 2.26 -10.74 11.08
CA GLN A 107 1.70 -9.40 11.33
C GLN A 107 2.81 -8.38 11.73
N GLY A 108 3.01 -7.33 10.94
CA GLY A 108 3.84 -6.13 11.20
C GLY A 108 4.42 -5.48 9.93
N VAL A 109 4.76 -4.19 9.94
CA VAL A 109 4.74 -3.34 8.73
C VAL A 109 6.03 -3.44 7.89
N GLY A 110 6.01 -4.03 6.68
CA GLY A 110 7.21 -4.03 5.79
C GLY A 110 7.15 -4.86 4.49
N ILE A 111 7.95 -4.46 3.49
CA ILE A 111 8.52 -5.33 2.44
C ILE A 111 9.86 -5.79 3.01
N ARG A 112 10.03 -7.08 3.34
CA ARG A 112 11.27 -7.59 3.94
C ARG A 112 11.94 -8.68 3.11
N TRP A 113 13.27 -8.66 3.14
CA TRP A 113 14.15 -9.71 2.63
C TRP A 113 14.34 -10.78 3.71
N VAL A 114 14.14 -12.05 3.37
CA VAL A 114 14.24 -13.18 4.32
C VAL A 114 15.20 -14.23 3.75
N GLY A 115 16.49 -13.92 3.77
CA GLY A 115 17.59 -14.87 3.53
C GLY A 115 17.98 -15.66 4.79
N PRO A 116 19.05 -16.47 4.76
CA PRO A 116 19.39 -17.34 5.89
C PRO A 116 19.90 -16.52 7.08
N GLY A 117 19.02 -16.27 8.06
CA GLY A 117 19.36 -15.66 9.35
C GLY A 117 18.56 -14.40 9.76
N GLU A 118 17.66 -13.85 8.94
CA GLU A 118 17.07 -12.52 9.24
C GLU A 118 15.54 -12.40 9.03
N TRP A 119 14.94 -11.49 9.82
CA TRP A 119 13.55 -11.48 10.27
C TRP A 119 12.51 -10.96 9.27
N ALA A 120 11.31 -11.57 9.31
CA ALA A 120 10.10 -11.20 8.58
C ALA A 120 9.13 -10.33 9.41
N MET A 121 8.42 -9.41 8.75
CA MET A 121 7.29 -8.63 9.29
C MET A 121 6.39 -8.19 8.11
N VAL A 122 5.11 -8.61 8.07
CA VAL A 122 4.11 -8.33 7.00
C VAL A 122 2.81 -7.78 7.61
N CYS A 123 2.20 -6.65 7.19
CA CYS A 123 0.99 -6.11 7.86
C CYS A 123 -0.10 -5.80 6.84
N GLY A 124 -1.22 -6.53 6.89
CA GLY A 124 -2.47 -6.24 6.16
C GLY A 124 -3.13 -7.48 5.53
N THR A 125 -4.29 -7.86 6.06
CA THR A 125 -5.29 -8.84 5.55
C THR A 125 -4.90 -10.32 5.38
N ASP A 126 -5.94 -11.13 5.17
CA ASP A 126 -5.97 -12.60 5.20
C ASP A 126 -4.91 -13.28 4.31
N GLU A 127 -4.33 -12.54 3.35
CA GLU A 127 -3.43 -13.05 2.32
C GLU A 127 -2.07 -12.33 2.29
N VAL A 128 -1.00 -13.13 2.21
CA VAL A 128 0.39 -12.67 2.04
C VAL A 128 0.90 -13.13 0.68
N VAL A 129 1.43 -12.19 -0.10
CA VAL A 129 2.09 -12.48 -1.38
C VAL A 129 3.60 -12.59 -1.14
N THR A 130 4.17 -13.69 -1.61
CA THR A 130 5.62 -13.91 -1.66
C THR A 130 6.08 -13.95 -3.12
N ILE A 131 7.09 -13.13 -3.43
CA ILE A 131 7.70 -13.02 -4.75
C ILE A 131 9.19 -13.30 -4.62
N VAL A 132 9.73 -14.19 -5.45
CA VAL A 132 11.19 -14.38 -5.56
C VAL A 132 11.69 -13.62 -6.77
N HIS A 133 12.59 -12.66 -6.54
CA HIS A 133 13.17 -11.80 -7.57
C HIS A 133 14.69 -11.78 -7.40
N HIS A 134 15.44 -12.22 -8.42
CA HIS A 134 16.90 -12.48 -8.34
C HIS A 134 17.31 -13.36 -7.13
N GLY A 135 16.56 -14.44 -6.86
CA GLY A 135 16.82 -15.34 -5.72
C GLY A 135 16.54 -14.72 -4.34
N LYS A 136 16.03 -13.48 -4.29
CA LYS A 136 15.63 -12.80 -3.05
C LYS A 136 14.13 -12.91 -2.87
N LYS A 137 13.70 -13.32 -1.67
CA LYS A 137 12.29 -13.38 -1.28
C LYS A 137 11.82 -12.00 -0.83
N PHE A 138 10.75 -11.50 -1.45
CA PHE A 138 10.00 -10.31 -1.07
C PHE A 138 8.63 -10.73 -0.62
N MET A 139 8.19 -10.24 0.54
CA MET A 139 6.86 -10.50 1.07
C MET A 139 6.14 -9.19 1.25
N PHE A 140 4.88 -9.13 0.84
CA PHE A 140 3.98 -8.02 1.15
C PHE A 140 2.56 -8.54 1.29
N SER A 141 1.74 -7.78 2.00
CA SER A 141 0.38 -8.15 2.33
C SER A 141 -0.57 -7.57 1.28
N THR A 142 -1.74 -8.18 1.06
CA THR A 142 -2.74 -7.69 0.08
C THR A 142 -4.14 -8.14 0.45
N ASP A 143 -5.16 -7.35 0.09
CA ASP A 143 -6.57 -7.73 0.27
C ASP A 143 -7.02 -8.78 -0.75
N ASP A 144 -6.34 -8.86 -1.91
CA ASP A 144 -6.62 -9.81 -2.99
C ASP A 144 -5.30 -10.23 -3.67
N ALA A 145 -4.78 -11.41 -3.32
CA ALA A 145 -3.58 -11.97 -3.93
C ALA A 145 -3.84 -12.50 -5.34
N SER A 146 -5.07 -12.91 -5.64
CA SER A 146 -5.48 -13.37 -6.97
C SER A 146 -5.41 -12.24 -8.01
N ALA A 147 -5.73 -11.00 -7.62
CA ALA A 147 -5.58 -9.82 -8.46
C ALA A 147 -4.10 -9.54 -8.78
N VAL A 148 -3.21 -9.68 -7.79
CA VAL A 148 -1.76 -9.52 -7.99
C VAL A 148 -1.25 -10.57 -8.97
N GLN A 149 -1.62 -11.83 -8.77
CA GLN A 149 -1.18 -12.94 -9.61
C GLN A 149 -1.61 -12.73 -11.06
N ARG A 150 -2.90 -12.41 -11.28
CA ARG A 150 -3.43 -12.12 -12.62
C ARG A 150 -2.70 -10.97 -13.28
N ALA A 151 -2.49 -9.86 -12.57
CA ALA A 151 -1.80 -8.69 -13.11
C ALA A 151 -0.34 -8.99 -13.50
N ILE A 152 0.35 -9.87 -12.76
CA ILE A 152 1.70 -10.32 -13.11
C ILE A 152 1.65 -11.22 -14.36
N SER A 153 0.74 -12.20 -14.39
CA SER A 153 0.62 -13.14 -15.51
C SER A 153 0.19 -12.48 -16.82
N GLU A 154 -0.69 -11.47 -16.77
CA GLU A 154 -1.11 -10.69 -17.93
C GLU A 154 0.02 -9.81 -18.49
N ALA A 155 0.93 -9.34 -17.65
CA ALA A 155 2.05 -8.50 -18.04
C ALA A 155 3.29 -9.28 -18.51
N ASP A 156 3.31 -10.61 -18.33
CA ASP A 156 4.37 -11.50 -18.83
C ASP A 156 4.06 -12.04 -20.24
N GLN A 157 2.84 -11.78 -20.77
CA GLN A 157 2.40 -12.13 -22.13
C GLN A 157 2.71 -11.02 -23.14
#